data_AF-A0A9P8GV54-F1
#
_entry.id   AF-A0A9P8GV54-F1
#
_cell.length_a   1.000
_cell.length_b   1.000
_cell.length_c   1.000
_cell.angle_alpha   90.00
_cell.angle_beta   90.00
_cell.angle_gamma   90.00
#
_symmetry.space_group_name_H-M   'P 1'
#
loop_
_entity.id
_entity.type
_entity.pdbx_description
1 polymer ?
#
loop_
_entity_poly.entity_id
_entity_poly.type
_entity_poly.pdbx_seq_one_letter_code
_entity_poly.pdbx_strand_id
1 'polypeptide(L)'
;MDVRPLEGSARVSKWPVVVTTTVEEEILLESLRDPALVLVGKTDLSLLITDVKSTAIKTFQSPFVFDDFMESCEALETFMSARVSSKDLSQEFFVILDEYTKGKKPTCQIAIDGRGIEDINEMQFSFRCDLSSVHEALNAVESVPTDLSLAIRLRRNEAVMVGGVWSSGAVTRLEAMPNHLGTEQPKGLKQRDDVGSSIGTDRDAPYCPIFLTATISFKTLKDFVRQAYDQDWGTDEDCTVGPAMAFVTSIDKPPFCSGKASQLMEVMPETASSVIGMTAGECNAVASGKFATIESNLDHNMFIVLDEYTEKDRTVIVATNAEQDGQLLLMRCSFESALLSLVAISDTCLTIDSQCNNANTDGDGVVRT
;
A
#
# COMPACT_ATOMS: atom_id res chain seq x y z
N MET A 1 -3.26 54.93 -21.92
CA MET A 1 -3.37 54.03 -20.76
C MET A 1 -3.12 52.64 -21.30
N ASP A 2 -1.91 52.15 -21.06
CA ASP A 2 -1.44 50.89 -21.59
C ASP A 2 -2.08 49.69 -20.87
N VAL A 3 -2.41 48.71 -21.70
CA VAL A 3 -2.86 47.37 -21.34
C VAL A 3 -1.68 46.59 -20.76
N ARG A 4 -1.92 45.86 -19.67
CA ARG A 4 -1.16 44.63 -19.35
C ARG A 4 -2.14 43.52 -19.04
N PRO A 5 -2.13 42.40 -19.77
CA PRO A 5 -2.75 41.17 -19.31
C PRO A 5 -1.89 40.59 -18.19
N LEU A 6 -2.55 40.05 -17.16
CA LEU A 6 -1.94 39.21 -16.15
C LEU A 6 -1.55 37.88 -16.82
N GLU A 7 -0.31 37.78 -17.30
CA GLU A 7 0.33 36.50 -17.54
C GLU A 7 0.65 35.85 -16.19
N GLY A 8 -0.11 34.81 -15.88
CA GLY A 8 0.13 33.86 -14.81
C GLY A 8 -0.51 32.54 -15.18
N SER A 9 -0.25 32.07 -16.42
CA SER A 9 -0.53 30.69 -16.80
C SER A 9 0.33 29.81 -15.90
N ALA A 10 -0.25 29.22 -14.85
CA ALA A 10 0.35 28.09 -14.18
C ALA A 10 0.69 27.06 -15.27
N ARG A 11 1.98 26.87 -15.56
CA ARG A 11 2.39 25.81 -16.47
C ARG A 11 2.01 24.51 -15.78
N VAL A 12 1.01 23.82 -16.31
CA VAL A 12 0.72 22.44 -15.92
C VAL A 12 1.92 21.63 -16.35
N SER A 13 2.75 21.22 -15.39
CA SER A 13 3.86 20.31 -15.63
C SER A 13 3.30 19.00 -16.19
N LYS A 14 3.91 18.47 -17.25
CA LYS A 14 3.46 17.20 -17.82
C LYS A 14 4.03 16.04 -17.02
N TRP A 15 3.25 15.00 -16.75
CA TRP A 15 3.73 13.82 -16.05
C TRP A 15 4.38 12.84 -17.02
N PRO A 16 5.67 12.50 -16.82
CA PRO A 16 6.35 11.53 -17.67
C PRO A 16 5.82 10.12 -17.44
N VAL A 17 5.64 9.39 -18.53
CA VAL A 17 5.27 7.97 -18.58
C VAL A 17 6.50 7.19 -19.03
N VAL A 18 6.98 6.34 -18.14
CA VAL A 18 8.11 5.42 -18.31
C VAL A 18 7.55 4.03 -18.58
N VAL A 19 8.06 3.35 -19.60
CA VAL A 19 7.58 2.01 -19.96
C VAL A 19 8.68 1.01 -19.65
N THR A 20 8.51 0.10 -18.71
CA THR A 20 9.55 -0.87 -18.29
C THR A 20 9.28 -2.29 -18.79
N THR A 21 8.29 -2.47 -19.68
CA THR A 21 8.03 -3.72 -20.37
C THR A 21 7.60 -3.48 -21.82
N THR A 22 7.43 -4.54 -22.61
CA THR A 22 6.77 -4.42 -23.92
C THR A 22 5.28 -4.17 -23.72
N VAL A 23 4.73 -3.03 -24.11
CA VAL A 23 3.29 -2.70 -23.95
C VAL A 23 2.62 -2.56 -25.32
N GLU A 24 1.36 -2.99 -25.45
CA GLU A 24 0.58 -2.88 -26.69
C GLU A 24 0.38 -1.43 -27.13
N GLU A 25 0.39 -1.19 -28.46
CA GLU A 25 0.24 0.14 -29.05
C GLU A 25 -1.05 0.83 -28.56
N GLU A 26 -2.13 0.07 -28.43
CA GLU A 26 -3.43 0.59 -27.99
C GLU A 26 -3.37 1.18 -26.57
N ILE A 27 -2.59 0.59 -25.67
CA ILE A 27 -2.42 1.07 -24.30
C ILE A 27 -1.62 2.37 -24.29
N LEU A 28 -0.52 2.42 -25.06
CA LEU A 28 0.28 3.64 -25.20
C LEU A 28 -0.55 4.79 -25.78
N LEU A 29 -1.40 4.49 -26.77
CA LEU A 29 -2.34 5.46 -27.35
C LEU A 29 -3.39 5.91 -26.34
N GLU A 30 -3.91 5.00 -25.52
CA GLU A 30 -4.89 5.34 -24.48
C GLU A 30 -4.28 6.28 -23.43
N SER A 31 -3.07 5.97 -22.93
CA SER A 31 -2.36 6.83 -21.98
C SER A 31 -2.13 8.24 -22.53
N LEU A 32 -1.79 8.37 -23.82
CA LEU A 32 -1.56 9.65 -24.48
C LEU A 32 -2.85 10.43 -24.82
N ARG A 33 -4.03 9.91 -24.49
CA ARG A 33 -5.28 10.71 -24.58
C ARG A 33 -5.33 11.79 -23.52
N ASP A 34 -4.69 11.59 -22.38
CA ASP A 34 -4.48 12.64 -21.39
C ASP A 34 -3.37 13.58 -21.88
N PRO A 35 -3.66 14.86 -22.18
CA PRO A 35 -2.65 15.81 -22.66
C PRO A 35 -1.56 16.14 -21.64
N ALA A 36 -1.77 15.82 -20.36
CA ALA A 36 -0.78 15.97 -19.30
C ALA A 36 0.22 14.80 -19.25
N LEU A 37 -0.11 13.63 -19.82
CA LEU A 37 0.80 12.48 -19.86
C LEU A 37 1.74 12.54 -21.07
N VAL A 38 3.01 12.20 -20.86
CA VAL A 38 4.05 12.25 -21.89
C VAL A 38 4.89 10.99 -21.88
N LEU A 39 4.90 10.26 -22.98
CA LEU A 39 5.70 9.05 -23.11
C LEU A 39 7.19 9.39 -23.32
N VAL A 40 8.04 8.84 -22.46
CA VAL A 40 9.49 9.06 -22.48
C VAL A 40 10.13 8.11 -23.50
N GLY A 41 10.66 8.67 -24.58
CA GLY A 41 11.31 7.90 -25.66
C GLY A 41 12.80 7.70 -25.47
N LYS A 42 13.44 8.45 -24.56
CA LYS A 42 14.87 8.37 -24.25
C LYS A 42 15.16 8.76 -22.81
N THR A 43 16.22 8.19 -22.24
CA THR A 43 16.70 8.47 -20.87
C THR A 43 17.25 9.89 -20.69
N ASP A 44 17.78 10.50 -21.77
CA ASP A 44 18.34 11.87 -21.79
C ASP A 44 17.28 12.98 -22.02
N LEU A 45 15.99 12.60 -22.08
CA LEU A 45 14.86 13.48 -22.34
C LEU A 45 14.90 14.20 -23.69
N SER A 46 15.79 13.82 -24.62
CA SER A 46 15.86 14.44 -25.95
C SER A 46 14.68 14.06 -26.86
N LEU A 47 13.89 13.06 -26.47
CA LEU A 47 12.68 12.62 -27.17
C LEU A 47 11.53 12.40 -26.18
N LEU A 48 10.47 13.20 -26.35
CA LEU A 48 9.21 13.10 -25.62
C LEU A 48 8.07 12.95 -26.63
N ILE A 49 7.22 11.93 -26.44
CA ILE A 49 6.07 11.66 -27.30
C ILE A 49 4.81 12.15 -26.58
N THR A 50 4.14 13.14 -27.17
CA THR A 50 3.04 13.88 -26.51
C THR A 50 1.71 13.83 -27.26
N ASP A 51 1.63 13.14 -28.39
CA ASP A 51 0.46 13.14 -29.27
C ASP A 51 0.19 11.72 -29.79
N VAL A 52 -1.06 11.27 -29.65
CA VAL A 52 -1.59 10.00 -30.21
C VAL A 52 -1.39 9.88 -31.72
N LYS A 53 -1.25 10.99 -32.44
CA LYS A 53 -0.98 11.00 -33.89
C LYS A 53 0.50 10.84 -34.23
N SER A 54 1.39 10.80 -33.24
CA SER A 54 2.81 10.65 -33.46
C SER A 54 3.11 9.33 -34.15
N THR A 55 3.76 9.38 -35.31
CA THR A 55 4.21 8.18 -36.04
C THR A 55 5.25 7.39 -35.24
N ALA A 56 5.90 8.02 -34.26
CA ALA A 56 6.89 7.38 -33.40
C ALA A 56 6.29 6.30 -32.49
N ILE A 57 4.98 6.35 -32.19
CA ILE A 57 4.30 5.37 -31.33
C ILE A 57 4.32 3.98 -31.96
N LYS A 58 4.08 3.88 -33.27
CA LYS A 58 4.04 2.60 -34.01
C LYS A 58 5.36 1.84 -34.02
N THR A 59 6.45 2.55 -33.82
CA THR A 59 7.80 2.00 -33.78
C THR A 59 8.43 2.20 -32.41
N PHE A 60 7.62 2.51 -31.40
CA PHE A 60 8.13 2.80 -30.06
C PHE A 60 8.77 1.55 -29.48
N GLN A 61 10.02 1.69 -29.07
CA GLN A 61 10.73 0.72 -28.25
C GLN A 61 11.09 1.42 -26.96
N SER A 62 10.81 0.77 -25.83
CA SER A 62 11.16 1.34 -24.55
C SER A 62 12.68 1.43 -24.40
N PRO A 63 13.22 2.59 -23.97
CA PRO A 63 14.63 2.73 -23.63
C PRO A 63 14.96 2.23 -22.21
N PHE A 64 14.01 1.59 -21.52
CA PHE A 64 14.15 1.09 -20.15
C PHE A 64 14.08 -0.44 -20.07
N VAL A 65 14.08 -1.12 -21.21
CA VAL A 65 13.98 -2.58 -21.30
C VAL A 65 15.25 -3.12 -21.94
N PHE A 66 16.07 -3.79 -21.14
CA PHE A 66 17.30 -4.46 -21.56
C PHE A 66 17.27 -5.92 -21.12
N ASP A 67 18.08 -6.76 -21.78
CA ASP A 67 18.27 -8.15 -21.34
C ASP A 67 19.01 -8.23 -19.99
N ASP A 68 19.80 -7.20 -19.67
CA ASP A 68 20.50 -7.05 -18.40
C ASP A 68 19.71 -6.16 -17.42
N PHE A 69 19.50 -6.66 -16.20
CA PHE A 69 18.77 -5.95 -15.15
C PHE A 69 19.50 -4.68 -14.70
N MET A 70 20.82 -4.71 -14.58
CA MET A 70 21.60 -3.53 -14.15
C MET A 70 21.53 -2.41 -15.18
N GLU A 71 21.56 -2.74 -16.48
CA GLU A 71 21.36 -1.75 -17.55
C GLU A 71 19.97 -1.09 -17.46
N SER A 72 18.93 -1.85 -17.11
CA SER A 72 17.57 -1.33 -16.92
C SER A 72 17.50 -0.36 -15.72
N CYS A 73 18.17 -0.71 -14.62
CA CYS A 73 18.29 0.16 -13.44
C CYS A 73 19.05 1.46 -13.78
N GLU A 74 20.21 1.37 -14.44
CA GLU A 74 21.01 2.53 -14.85
C GLU A 74 20.23 3.47 -15.79
N ALA A 75 19.43 2.91 -16.70
CA ALA A 75 18.56 3.68 -17.59
C ALA A 75 17.50 4.47 -16.80
N LEU A 76 16.87 3.84 -15.81
CA LEU A 76 15.90 4.50 -14.94
C LEU A 76 16.56 5.59 -14.09
N GLU A 77 17.71 5.31 -13.47
CA GLU A 77 18.47 6.31 -12.71
C GLU A 77 18.89 7.52 -13.55
N THR A 78 19.29 7.28 -14.80
CA THR A 78 19.63 8.33 -15.76
C THR A 78 18.43 9.23 -16.02
N PHE A 79 17.25 8.64 -16.26
CA PHE A 79 16.00 9.38 -16.41
C PHE A 79 15.67 10.19 -15.15
N MET A 80 15.75 9.57 -13.98
CA MET A 80 15.43 10.21 -12.69
C MET A 80 16.34 11.41 -12.42
N SER A 81 17.60 11.33 -12.81
CA SER A 81 18.56 12.44 -12.67
C SER A 81 18.29 13.55 -13.71
N ALA A 82 17.94 13.18 -14.95
CA ALA A 82 17.66 14.12 -16.02
C ALA A 82 16.36 14.92 -15.78
N ARG A 83 15.30 14.28 -15.26
CA ARG A 83 13.98 14.92 -15.08
C ARG A 83 14.00 16.11 -14.13
N VAL A 84 14.86 16.06 -13.10
CA VAL A 84 15.04 17.15 -12.12
C VAL A 84 15.46 18.46 -12.78
N SER A 85 16.14 18.40 -13.93
CA SER A 85 16.56 19.59 -14.68
C SER A 85 15.56 20.05 -15.74
N SER A 86 14.49 19.29 -15.99
CA SER A 86 13.47 19.62 -16.98
C SER A 86 12.48 20.65 -16.45
N LYS A 87 12.10 21.62 -17.29
CA LYS A 87 11.05 22.62 -17.00
C LYS A 87 9.67 22.25 -17.54
N ASP A 88 9.61 21.22 -18.39
CA ASP A 88 8.40 20.82 -19.09
C ASP A 88 7.76 19.56 -18.48
N LEU A 89 8.50 18.86 -17.62
CA LEU A 89 8.06 17.65 -16.94
C LEU A 89 7.90 17.89 -15.43
N SER A 90 7.00 17.13 -14.81
CA SER A 90 6.93 17.01 -13.37
C SER A 90 8.25 16.46 -12.83
N GLN A 91 8.80 17.16 -11.84
CA GLN A 91 10.03 16.76 -11.14
C GLN A 91 9.72 15.85 -9.95
N GLU A 92 8.45 15.78 -9.56
CA GLU A 92 7.98 15.09 -8.36
C GLU A 92 7.50 13.70 -8.75
N PHE A 93 6.54 13.62 -9.67
CA PHE A 93 5.81 12.39 -10.00
C PHE A 93 6.08 11.89 -11.42
N PHE A 94 5.97 10.59 -11.59
CA PHE A 94 6.00 9.92 -12.88
C PHE A 94 5.15 8.65 -12.85
N VAL A 95 4.76 8.18 -14.03
CA VAL A 95 3.94 6.99 -14.22
C VAL A 95 4.82 5.89 -14.79
N ILE A 96 4.68 4.67 -14.29
CA ILE A 96 5.39 3.48 -14.80
C ILE A 96 4.37 2.52 -15.39
N LEU A 97 4.57 2.16 -16.66
CA LEU A 97 3.86 1.07 -17.33
C LEU A 97 4.77 -0.15 -17.36
N ASP A 98 4.35 -1.24 -16.74
CA ASP A 98 5.13 -2.46 -16.55
C ASP A 98 4.31 -3.69 -16.91
N GLU A 99 4.75 -4.88 -16.50
CA GLU A 99 4.11 -6.15 -16.85
C GLU A 99 2.64 -6.26 -16.39
N TYR A 100 2.24 -5.54 -15.34
CA TYR A 100 0.86 -5.49 -14.84
C TYR A 100 -0.03 -4.49 -15.59
N THR A 101 0.54 -3.71 -16.51
CA THR A 101 -0.21 -2.84 -17.41
C THR A 101 -0.95 -3.62 -18.50
N LYS A 102 -0.68 -4.92 -18.65
CA LYS A 102 -1.32 -5.77 -19.67
C LYS A 102 -2.62 -6.41 -19.16
N GLY A 103 -3.49 -6.77 -20.10
CA GLY A 103 -4.64 -7.65 -19.84
C GLY A 103 -5.97 -6.93 -19.58
N LYS A 104 -6.89 -7.59 -18.86
CA LYS A 104 -8.30 -7.16 -18.76
C LYS A 104 -8.55 -6.02 -17.76
N LYS A 105 -7.63 -5.79 -16.83
CA LYS A 105 -7.67 -4.73 -15.82
C LYS A 105 -6.28 -4.10 -15.74
N PRO A 106 -5.93 -3.24 -16.71
CA PRO A 106 -4.58 -2.69 -16.81
C PRO A 106 -4.30 -1.77 -15.62
N THR A 107 -3.14 -1.95 -14.99
CA THR A 107 -2.68 -1.10 -13.89
C THR A 107 -1.34 -0.47 -14.22
N CYS A 108 -0.96 0.59 -13.50
CA CYS A 108 0.33 1.23 -13.60
C CYS A 108 0.81 1.61 -12.20
N GLN A 109 2.05 2.05 -12.08
CA GLN A 109 2.55 2.65 -10.85
C GLN A 109 2.54 4.17 -10.97
N ILE A 110 2.14 4.85 -9.90
CA ILE A 110 2.43 6.28 -9.72
C ILE A 110 3.54 6.37 -8.70
N ALA A 111 4.64 7.00 -9.10
CA ALA A 111 5.90 6.93 -8.39
C ALA A 111 6.54 8.31 -8.19
N ILE A 112 7.36 8.38 -7.15
CA ILE A 112 8.33 9.46 -6.88
C ILE A 112 9.75 8.88 -6.82
N ASP A 113 10.76 9.74 -6.75
CA ASP A 113 12.14 9.31 -6.52
C ASP A 113 12.25 8.67 -5.14
N GLY A 114 12.61 7.39 -5.09
CA GLY A 114 12.80 6.66 -3.84
C GLY A 114 14.21 6.84 -3.25
N ARG A 115 15.16 7.37 -4.05
CA ARG A 115 16.57 7.48 -3.65
C ARG A 115 16.69 8.54 -2.55
N GLY A 116 17.07 8.09 -1.35
CA GLY A 116 17.20 8.95 -0.16
C GLY A 116 16.00 8.93 0.79
N ILE A 117 14.99 8.08 0.55
CA ILE A 117 13.97 7.77 1.56
C ILE A 117 14.52 6.66 2.46
N GLU A 118 14.81 6.97 3.72
CA GLU A 118 15.62 6.15 4.64
C GLU A 118 15.18 4.67 4.73
N ASP A 119 13.89 4.39 4.73
CA ASP A 119 13.32 3.04 4.95
C ASP A 119 13.07 2.22 3.70
N ILE A 120 13.32 2.80 2.53
CA ILE A 120 13.05 2.18 1.24
C ILE A 120 14.37 2.12 0.46
N ASN A 121 15.00 3.27 0.24
CA ASN A 121 16.24 3.42 -0.50
C ASN A 121 16.27 2.63 -1.84
N GLU A 122 15.11 2.48 -2.48
CA GLU A 122 14.93 1.88 -3.80
C GLU A 122 14.87 2.99 -4.87
N MET A 123 14.95 2.62 -6.15
CA MET A 123 14.92 3.60 -7.26
C MET A 123 13.64 4.45 -7.26
N GLN A 124 12.53 3.91 -6.78
CA GLN A 124 11.22 4.55 -6.82
C GLN A 124 10.42 4.22 -5.56
N PHE A 125 9.57 5.14 -5.14
CA PHE A 125 8.54 4.89 -4.13
C PHE A 125 7.16 5.08 -4.76
N SER A 126 6.32 4.04 -4.73
CA SER A 126 5.12 3.99 -5.58
C SER A 126 3.89 3.39 -4.90
N PHE A 127 2.74 3.62 -5.53
CA PHE A 127 1.51 2.85 -5.33
C PHE A 127 0.92 2.41 -6.67
N ARG A 128 0.19 1.29 -6.66
CA ARG A 128 -0.52 0.78 -7.84
C ARG A 128 -1.82 1.53 -8.09
N CYS A 129 -2.06 1.88 -9.34
CA CYS A 129 -3.22 2.61 -9.82
C CYS A 129 -3.86 1.90 -11.02
N ASP A 130 -5.18 1.92 -11.10
CA ASP A 130 -5.91 1.56 -12.31
C ASP A 130 -5.55 2.56 -13.42
N LEU A 131 -5.15 2.06 -14.58
CA LEU A 131 -4.69 2.92 -15.68
C LEU A 131 -5.74 3.97 -16.08
N SER A 132 -7.03 3.65 -15.92
CA SER A 132 -8.14 4.55 -16.21
C SER A 132 -8.31 5.69 -15.20
N SER A 133 -7.62 5.64 -14.05
CA SER A 133 -7.71 6.61 -12.95
C SER A 133 -6.41 7.39 -12.72
N VAL A 134 -5.45 7.32 -13.65
CA VAL A 134 -4.11 7.91 -13.50
C VAL A 134 -4.16 9.41 -13.26
N HIS A 135 -5.00 10.12 -14.02
CA HIS A 135 -5.13 11.57 -13.92
C HIS A 135 -5.62 12.00 -12.52
N GLU A 136 -6.69 11.36 -12.04
CA GLU A 136 -7.27 11.62 -10.72
C GLU A 136 -6.28 11.27 -9.59
N ALA A 137 -5.54 10.18 -9.75
CA ALA A 137 -4.55 9.75 -8.76
C ALA A 137 -3.38 10.75 -8.68
N LEU A 138 -2.85 11.22 -9.81
CA LEU A 138 -1.78 12.24 -9.84
C LEU A 138 -2.25 13.55 -9.18
N ASN A 139 -3.46 14.02 -9.50
CA ASN A 139 -4.06 15.18 -8.84
C ASN A 139 -4.24 14.97 -7.32
N ALA A 140 -4.63 13.77 -6.90
CA ALA A 140 -4.81 13.45 -5.48
C ALA A 140 -3.48 13.49 -4.71
N VAL A 141 -2.38 13.06 -5.34
CA VAL A 141 -1.03 13.16 -4.75
C VAL A 141 -0.57 14.61 -4.68
N GLU A 142 -0.73 15.39 -5.77
CA GLU A 142 -0.37 16.82 -5.81
C GLU A 142 -1.13 17.69 -4.79
N SER A 143 -2.32 17.25 -4.38
CA SER A 143 -3.13 17.97 -3.39
C SER A 143 -2.57 17.94 -1.96
N VAL A 144 -1.56 17.11 -1.69
CA VAL A 144 -0.93 16.95 -0.37
C VAL A 144 0.37 17.80 -0.31
N PRO A 145 0.37 19.00 0.30
CA PRO A 145 1.27 20.09 -0.08
C PRO A 145 2.67 20.07 0.56
N THR A 146 3.09 19.01 1.26
CA THR A 146 4.29 19.12 2.14
C THR A 146 5.26 17.94 2.15
N ASP A 147 4.82 16.72 1.87
CA ASP A 147 5.70 15.56 1.88
C ASP A 147 5.23 14.54 0.83
N LEU A 148 6.04 14.35 -0.21
CA LEU A 148 5.76 13.45 -1.31
C LEU A 148 5.66 11.99 -0.85
N SER A 149 6.52 11.59 0.11
CA SER A 149 6.51 10.24 0.66
C SER A 149 5.21 9.99 1.44
N LEU A 150 4.77 10.97 2.24
CA LEU A 150 3.48 10.93 2.92
C LEU A 150 2.32 10.85 1.91
N ALA A 151 2.37 11.62 0.83
CA ALA A 151 1.34 11.61 -0.21
C ALA A 151 1.22 10.22 -0.85
N ILE A 152 2.34 9.57 -1.20
CA ILE A 152 2.37 8.19 -1.71
C ILE A 152 1.84 7.19 -0.66
N ARG A 153 2.25 7.29 0.60
CA ARG A 153 1.76 6.42 1.69
C ARG A 153 0.24 6.50 1.86
N LEU A 154 -0.32 7.72 1.83
CA LEU A 154 -1.76 7.93 1.92
C LEU A 154 -2.50 7.23 0.77
N ARG A 155 -2.02 7.42 -0.47
CA ARG A 155 -2.62 6.75 -1.63
C ARG A 155 -2.44 5.24 -1.60
N ARG A 156 -1.32 4.74 -1.07
CA ARG A 156 -1.10 3.30 -0.87
C ARG A 156 -2.08 2.71 0.14
N ASN A 157 -2.30 3.37 1.26
CA ASN A 157 -3.30 2.94 2.25
C ASN A 157 -4.71 2.89 1.64
N GLU A 158 -5.08 3.89 0.85
CA GLU A 158 -6.34 3.89 0.11
C GLU A 158 -6.41 2.71 -0.86
N ALA A 159 -5.37 2.48 -1.66
CA ALA A 159 -5.27 1.35 -2.59
C ALA A 159 -5.49 0.02 -1.86
N VAL A 160 -4.80 -0.20 -0.74
CA VAL A 160 -4.92 -1.41 0.09
C VAL A 160 -6.36 -1.63 0.59
N MET A 161 -7.02 -0.56 1.06
CA MET A 161 -8.41 -0.60 1.53
C MET A 161 -9.43 -0.86 0.41
N VAL A 162 -9.07 -0.62 -0.86
CA VAL A 162 -9.95 -0.89 -2.02
C VAL A 162 -9.49 -2.08 -2.88
N GLY A 163 -8.72 -3.00 -2.28
CA GLY A 163 -8.35 -4.27 -2.91
C GLY A 163 -6.95 -4.32 -3.54
N GLY A 164 -6.08 -3.35 -3.21
CA GLY A 164 -4.66 -3.32 -3.59
C GLY A 164 -4.32 -2.33 -4.72
N VAL A 165 -5.31 -1.92 -5.51
CA VAL A 165 -5.11 -1.02 -6.66
C VAL A 165 -5.98 0.23 -6.51
N TRP A 166 -5.33 1.39 -6.50
CA TRP A 166 -6.02 2.67 -6.40
C TRP A 166 -6.91 2.90 -7.62
N SER A 167 -8.18 3.20 -7.40
CA SER A 167 -9.08 3.64 -8.47
C SER A 167 -10.00 4.72 -7.93
N SER A 168 -10.21 5.78 -8.70
CA SER A 168 -10.97 6.95 -8.25
C SER A 168 -12.36 6.54 -7.78
N GLY A 169 -13.05 5.73 -8.58
CA GLY A 169 -14.40 5.27 -8.25
C GLY A 169 -14.49 4.39 -6.99
N ALA A 170 -13.46 3.59 -6.68
CA ALA A 170 -13.47 2.78 -5.46
C ALA A 170 -13.11 3.62 -4.23
N VAL A 171 -12.15 4.52 -4.35
CA VAL A 171 -11.75 5.44 -3.27
C VAL A 171 -12.89 6.39 -2.91
N THR A 172 -13.60 6.95 -3.88
CA THR A 172 -14.79 7.76 -3.61
C THR A 172 -15.88 6.96 -2.89
N ARG A 173 -16.03 5.66 -3.17
CA ARG A 173 -16.97 4.81 -2.41
C ARG A 173 -16.51 4.59 -0.98
N LEU A 174 -15.22 4.36 -0.77
CA LEU A 174 -14.61 4.24 0.55
C LEU A 174 -14.81 5.52 1.39
N GLU A 175 -14.54 6.69 0.80
CA GLU A 175 -14.73 7.99 1.45
C GLU A 175 -16.21 8.29 1.78
N ALA A 176 -17.13 7.74 1.00
CA ALA A 176 -18.57 7.87 1.23
C ALA A 176 -19.11 6.89 2.29
N MET A 177 -18.29 5.96 2.80
CA MET A 177 -18.73 5.03 3.84
C MET A 177 -19.03 5.77 5.15
N PRO A 178 -20.09 5.38 5.89
CA PRO A 178 -20.35 5.94 7.20
C PRO A 178 -19.18 5.70 8.15
N ASN A 179 -18.82 6.70 8.95
CA ASN A 179 -17.90 6.52 10.06
C ASN A 179 -18.67 5.93 11.26
N HIS A 180 -18.31 4.72 11.66
CA HIS A 180 -18.92 3.90 12.71
C HIS A 180 -18.48 4.29 14.11
N LEU A 181 -17.33 4.95 14.25
CA LEU A 181 -16.81 5.44 15.54
C LEU A 181 -17.23 6.89 15.84
N GLY A 182 -17.85 7.59 14.88
CA GLY A 182 -18.16 9.01 14.99
C GLY A 182 -16.92 9.91 14.91
N THR A 183 -17.04 11.18 15.31
CA THR A 183 -15.96 12.19 15.18
C THR A 183 -14.83 12.05 16.21
N GLU A 184 -14.94 11.13 17.16
CA GLU A 184 -13.92 10.92 18.20
C GLU A 184 -12.84 9.95 17.71
N GLN A 185 -11.99 10.39 16.78
CA GLN A 185 -10.72 9.72 16.57
C GLN A 185 -9.82 9.98 17.80
N PRO A 186 -9.12 8.95 18.33
CA PRO A 186 -8.21 9.12 19.45
C PRO A 186 -7.16 10.19 19.11
N LYS A 187 -7.08 11.23 19.93
CA LYS A 187 -6.03 12.24 19.83
C LYS A 187 -4.74 11.67 20.41
N GLY A 188 -3.74 11.52 19.56
CA GLY A 188 -2.37 11.19 19.94
C GLY A 188 -2.17 9.69 20.06
N LEU A 189 -1.50 9.12 19.06
CA LEU A 189 -0.74 7.89 19.26
C LEU A 189 0.30 8.21 20.33
N LYS A 190 0.27 7.51 21.46
CA LYS A 190 1.46 7.44 22.28
C LYS A 190 2.47 6.68 21.45
N GLN A 191 3.53 7.36 21.01
CA GLN A 191 4.71 6.66 20.49
C GLN A 191 5.04 5.55 21.47
N ARG A 192 5.42 4.38 20.92
CA ARG A 192 6.09 3.33 21.67
C ARG A 192 7.10 4.04 22.58
N ASP A 193 6.93 3.97 23.90
CA ASP A 193 8.02 4.35 24.78
C ASP A 193 9.22 3.53 24.29
N ASP A 194 10.36 4.18 24.02
CA ASP A 194 11.67 3.57 23.73
C ASP A 194 12.18 2.75 24.93
N VAL A 195 11.30 1.99 25.57
CA VAL A 195 11.63 0.96 26.54
C VAL A 195 11.83 -0.29 25.70
N GLY A 196 13.11 -0.54 25.44
CA GLY A 196 13.58 -1.77 24.85
C GLY A 196 12.85 -2.97 25.45
N SER A 197 12.64 -3.97 24.59
CA SER A 197 12.69 -5.38 24.96
C SER A 197 12.69 -5.60 26.47
N SER A 198 11.52 -5.77 27.07
CA SER A 198 11.43 -6.64 28.23
C SER A 198 11.68 -8.07 27.74
N ILE A 199 12.91 -8.33 27.29
CA ILE A 199 13.56 -9.62 27.49
C ILE A 199 13.77 -9.66 29.00
N GLY A 200 12.72 -10.08 29.71
CA GLY A 200 12.66 -10.03 31.16
C GLY A 200 11.28 -9.67 31.66
N THR A 201 10.34 -10.62 31.59
CA THR A 201 9.35 -10.99 32.61
C THR A 201 8.29 -11.87 31.95
N ASP A 202 8.29 -13.18 32.25
CA ASP A 202 7.21 -14.20 32.35
C ASP A 202 5.78 -13.96 31.78
N ARG A 203 5.54 -13.02 30.86
CA ARG A 203 4.24 -12.69 30.28
C ARG A 203 4.21 -13.15 28.83
N ASP A 204 3.18 -13.92 28.49
CA ASP A 204 2.89 -14.31 27.11
C ASP A 204 2.83 -13.07 26.20
N ALA A 205 3.37 -13.19 24.98
CA ALA A 205 3.27 -12.13 23.98
C ALA A 205 1.79 -11.81 23.67
N PRO A 206 1.42 -10.52 23.49
CA PRO A 206 0.05 -10.17 23.16
C PRO A 206 -0.39 -10.77 21.82
N TYR A 207 -1.68 -11.06 21.70
CA TYR A 207 -2.26 -11.57 20.46
C TYR A 207 -2.45 -10.46 19.45
N CYS A 208 -2.06 -10.69 18.20
CA CYS A 208 -2.42 -9.85 17.07
C CYS A 208 -3.94 -9.92 16.83
N PRO A 209 -4.70 -8.82 17.00
CA PRO A 209 -6.14 -8.84 16.83
C PRO A 209 -6.53 -8.99 15.36
N ILE A 210 -7.55 -9.82 15.13
CA ILE A 210 -8.21 -10.01 13.85
C ILE A 210 -9.58 -9.31 13.93
N PHE A 211 -9.71 -8.20 13.21
CA PHE A 211 -10.97 -7.51 13.01
C PHE A 211 -11.71 -8.13 11.82
N LEU A 212 -12.88 -8.72 12.08
CA LEU A 212 -13.76 -9.21 11.02
C LEU A 212 -14.75 -8.11 10.65
N THR A 213 -14.42 -7.30 9.65
CA THR A 213 -15.22 -6.12 9.25
C THR A 213 -16.19 -6.42 8.11
N ALA A 214 -16.12 -7.61 7.51
CA ALA A 214 -17.05 -8.07 6.49
C ALA A 214 -17.65 -9.44 6.80
N THR A 215 -18.76 -9.77 6.14
CA THR A 215 -19.34 -11.12 6.23
C THR A 215 -18.52 -12.09 5.39
N ILE A 216 -17.73 -12.93 6.07
CA ILE A 216 -16.83 -13.91 5.45
C ILE A 216 -17.27 -15.31 5.85
N SER A 217 -17.16 -16.25 4.90
CA SER A 217 -17.59 -17.61 5.13
C SER A 217 -16.68 -18.31 6.13
N PHE A 218 -17.26 -19.19 6.97
CA PHE A 218 -16.47 -19.97 7.93
C PHE A 218 -15.38 -20.82 7.24
N LYS A 219 -15.63 -21.26 6.00
CA LYS A 219 -14.63 -21.95 5.19
C LYS A 219 -13.42 -21.05 4.92
N THR A 220 -13.65 -19.82 4.49
CA THR A 220 -12.58 -18.87 4.18
C THR A 220 -11.82 -18.45 5.44
N LEU A 221 -12.49 -18.27 6.58
CA LEU A 221 -11.82 -18.00 7.87
C LEU A 221 -10.89 -19.15 8.27
N LYS A 222 -11.34 -20.39 8.16
CA LYS A 222 -10.51 -21.57 8.42
C LYS A 222 -9.32 -21.65 7.49
N ASP A 223 -9.54 -21.41 6.20
CA ASP A 223 -8.45 -21.42 5.24
C ASP A 223 -7.43 -20.32 5.53
N PHE A 224 -7.87 -19.11 5.90
CA PHE A 224 -6.99 -18.01 6.30
C PHE A 224 -6.15 -18.39 7.50
N VAL A 225 -6.76 -18.79 8.61
CA VAL A 225 -6.02 -19.14 9.83
C VAL A 225 -5.09 -20.32 9.59
N ARG A 226 -5.51 -21.32 8.82
CA ARG A 226 -4.62 -22.43 8.43
C ARG A 226 -3.41 -21.92 7.67
N GLN A 227 -3.62 -21.21 6.55
CA GLN A 227 -2.55 -20.76 5.66
C GLN A 227 -1.60 -19.75 6.32
N ALA A 228 -2.12 -18.82 7.11
CA ALA A 228 -1.30 -17.86 7.84
C ALA A 228 -0.35 -18.55 8.84
N TYR A 229 -0.77 -19.68 9.43
CA TYR A 229 0.05 -20.48 10.32
C TYR A 229 0.82 -21.62 9.64
N ASP A 230 0.57 -21.91 8.36
CA ASP A 230 1.22 -22.98 7.60
C ASP A 230 2.61 -22.56 7.13
N GLN A 231 3.41 -22.11 8.09
CA GLN A 231 4.77 -21.61 7.90
C GLN A 231 5.69 -22.31 8.91
N ASP A 232 6.95 -22.48 8.54
CA ASP A 232 7.96 -23.02 9.44
C ASP A 232 8.40 -21.94 10.44
N TRP A 233 7.70 -21.87 11.57
CA TRP A 233 7.97 -20.93 12.65
C TRP A 233 9.15 -21.35 13.54
N GLY A 234 9.90 -22.40 13.17
CA GLY A 234 11.01 -22.94 13.94
C GLY A 234 10.56 -23.83 15.12
N THR A 235 11.38 -24.84 15.42
CA THR A 235 11.16 -25.79 16.52
C THR A 235 12.37 -25.84 17.45
N ASP A 236 12.81 -24.69 17.97
CA ASP A 236 13.75 -24.73 19.10
C ASP A 236 12.99 -25.12 20.37
N GLU A 237 13.47 -26.18 21.02
CA GLU A 237 12.81 -26.91 22.13
C GLU A 237 12.48 -26.03 23.37
N ASP A 238 12.94 -24.77 23.41
CA ASP A 238 12.69 -23.83 24.50
C ASP A 238 11.81 -22.61 24.13
N CYS A 239 11.47 -22.37 22.85
CA CYS A 239 10.68 -21.20 22.42
C CYS A 239 9.84 -21.44 21.16
N THR A 240 8.82 -22.32 21.21
CA THR A 240 7.80 -22.36 20.15
C THR A 240 6.75 -21.25 20.35
N VAL A 241 6.99 -20.03 19.85
CA VAL A 241 5.97 -18.97 19.88
C VAL A 241 5.93 -18.18 18.58
N GLY A 242 5.47 -18.79 17.49
CA GLY A 242 4.99 -18.03 16.33
C GLY A 242 3.88 -17.04 16.76
N PRO A 243 3.70 -15.91 16.05
CA PRO A 243 2.77 -14.85 16.45
C PRO A 243 1.37 -15.40 16.71
N ALA A 244 0.83 -15.13 17.89
CA ALA A 244 -0.51 -15.55 18.25
C ALA A 244 -1.51 -14.52 17.73
N MET A 245 -2.55 -14.96 17.02
CA MET A 245 -3.64 -14.10 16.57
C MET A 245 -4.90 -14.37 17.40
N ALA A 246 -5.82 -13.42 17.51
CA ALA A 246 -7.11 -13.62 18.17
C ALA A 246 -8.22 -12.81 17.48
N PHE A 247 -9.40 -13.41 17.29
CA PHE A 247 -10.55 -12.68 16.77
C PHE A 247 -11.08 -11.71 17.82
N VAL A 248 -11.36 -10.48 17.38
CA VAL A 248 -11.98 -9.46 18.23
C VAL A 248 -13.46 -9.77 18.41
N THR A 249 -13.84 -10.16 19.64
CA THR A 249 -15.21 -10.53 20.01
C THR A 249 -15.98 -9.37 20.64
N SER A 250 -15.29 -8.32 21.08
CA SER A 250 -15.86 -7.10 21.68
C SER A 250 -14.91 -5.92 21.47
N ILE A 251 -15.45 -4.71 21.29
CA ILE A 251 -14.68 -3.46 21.24
C ILE A 251 -15.04 -2.48 22.36
N ASP A 252 -16.10 -2.77 23.11
CA ASP A 252 -16.64 -1.86 24.13
C ASP A 252 -16.17 -2.24 25.54
N LYS A 253 -16.08 -3.54 25.83
CA LYS A 253 -15.78 -4.07 27.17
C LYS A 253 -14.91 -5.34 27.09
N PRO A 254 -13.97 -5.52 28.02
CA PRO A 254 -13.23 -6.77 28.14
C PRO A 254 -14.15 -7.92 28.60
N PRO A 255 -13.85 -9.18 28.24
CA PRO A 255 -12.71 -9.59 27.41
C PRO A 255 -12.93 -9.23 25.92
N PHE A 256 -11.89 -8.70 25.28
CA PHE A 256 -11.94 -8.23 23.88
C PHE A 256 -11.77 -9.37 22.86
N CYS A 257 -11.29 -10.54 23.30
CA CYS A 257 -11.22 -11.76 22.53
C CYS A 257 -11.49 -12.97 23.43
N SER A 258 -11.88 -14.10 22.85
CA SER A 258 -12.10 -15.37 23.56
C SER A 258 -10.83 -16.24 23.70
N GLY A 259 -9.69 -15.77 23.20
CA GLY A 259 -8.42 -16.50 23.18
C GLY A 259 -7.80 -16.61 21.78
N LYS A 260 -6.71 -17.38 21.68
CA LYS A 260 -5.91 -17.56 20.45
C LYS A 260 -6.72 -18.25 19.34
N ALA A 261 -6.63 -17.70 18.13
CA ALA A 261 -7.09 -18.35 16.90
C ALA A 261 -6.21 -19.57 16.61
N SER A 262 -6.82 -20.73 16.37
CA SER A 262 -6.12 -21.98 16.11
C SER A 262 -6.37 -22.47 14.68
N GLN A 263 -5.41 -23.21 14.12
CA GLN A 263 -5.57 -23.84 12.79
C GLN A 263 -6.78 -24.79 12.71
N LEU A 264 -7.24 -25.31 13.86
CA LEU A 264 -8.35 -26.25 13.98
C LEU A 264 -9.64 -25.55 14.44
N MET A 265 -10.00 -24.40 13.86
CA MET A 265 -11.25 -23.74 14.24
C MET A 265 -12.45 -24.66 13.94
N GLU A 266 -13.17 -25.06 14.98
CA GLU A 266 -14.37 -25.91 14.86
C GLU A 266 -15.66 -25.08 14.80
N VAL A 267 -15.62 -23.86 15.32
CA VAL A 267 -16.78 -22.95 15.44
C VAL A 267 -16.45 -21.60 14.83
N MET A 268 -17.46 -20.95 14.26
CA MET A 268 -17.37 -19.56 13.78
C MET A 268 -16.99 -18.64 14.95
N PRO A 269 -15.98 -17.77 14.81
CA PRO A 269 -15.64 -16.85 15.87
C PRO A 269 -16.80 -15.87 16.09
N GLU A 270 -17.06 -15.55 17.37
CA GLU A 270 -17.99 -14.47 17.69
C GLU A 270 -17.41 -13.16 17.15
N THR A 271 -18.25 -12.36 16.49
CA THR A 271 -17.83 -11.10 15.89
C THR A 271 -18.63 -9.98 16.52
N ALA A 272 -17.95 -8.95 16.98
CA ALA A 272 -18.61 -7.75 17.45
C ALA A 272 -19.40 -7.12 16.29
N SER A 273 -20.73 -7.12 16.33
CA SER A 273 -21.55 -6.61 15.22
C SER A 273 -21.27 -5.14 14.89
N SER A 274 -20.73 -4.38 15.85
CA SER A 274 -20.30 -3.00 15.68
C SER A 274 -19.08 -2.84 14.78
N VAL A 275 -18.26 -3.89 14.56
CA VAL A 275 -17.08 -3.81 13.69
C VAL A 275 -17.37 -4.05 12.21
N ILE A 276 -18.55 -4.59 11.89
CA ILE A 276 -18.93 -4.83 10.49
C ILE A 276 -19.09 -3.48 9.78
N GLY A 277 -18.40 -3.31 8.66
CA GLY A 277 -18.34 -2.08 7.87
C GLY A 277 -17.21 -1.13 8.25
N MET A 278 -16.48 -1.39 9.35
CA MET A 278 -15.35 -0.54 9.73
C MET A 278 -14.19 -0.64 8.73
N THR A 279 -13.59 0.52 8.46
CA THR A 279 -12.33 0.66 7.73
C THR A 279 -11.15 0.27 8.62
N ALA A 280 -9.98 0.03 8.00
CA ALA A 280 -8.75 -0.23 8.75
C ALA A 280 -8.34 0.96 9.65
N GLY A 281 -8.65 2.19 9.23
CA GLY A 281 -8.43 3.40 10.05
C GLY A 281 -9.30 3.41 11.32
N GLU A 282 -10.55 2.96 11.23
CA GLU A 282 -11.42 2.81 12.41
C GLU A 282 -10.94 1.66 13.31
N CYS A 283 -10.50 0.54 12.73
CA CYS A 283 -9.91 -0.56 13.50
C CYS A 283 -8.67 -0.08 14.28
N ASN A 284 -7.81 0.74 13.65
CA ASN A 284 -6.67 1.37 14.31
C ASN A 284 -7.10 2.24 15.50
N ALA A 285 -8.14 3.06 15.33
CA ALA A 285 -8.66 3.89 16.42
C ALA A 285 -9.19 3.05 17.60
N VAL A 286 -9.80 1.89 17.34
CA VAL A 286 -10.18 0.94 18.39
C VAL A 286 -8.94 0.35 19.07
N ALA A 287 -7.97 -0.12 18.29
CA ALA A 287 -6.75 -0.74 18.82
C ALA A 287 -5.94 0.24 19.68
N SER A 288 -5.51 1.36 19.11
CA SER A 288 -4.73 2.40 19.81
C SER A 288 -5.51 3.12 20.92
N GLY A 289 -6.83 3.09 20.88
CA GLY A 289 -7.70 3.69 21.90
C GLY A 289 -8.04 2.73 23.02
N LYS A 290 -8.86 1.72 22.73
CA LYS A 290 -9.45 0.81 23.73
C LYS A 290 -8.45 -0.23 24.22
N PHE A 291 -7.71 -0.87 23.30
CA PHE A 291 -6.78 -1.94 23.69
C PHE A 291 -5.52 -1.37 24.36
N ALA A 292 -5.09 -0.17 23.99
CA ALA A 292 -3.94 0.48 24.63
C ALA A 292 -4.24 1.04 26.03
N THR A 293 -5.50 1.40 26.33
CA THR A 293 -5.87 2.04 27.62
C THR A 293 -6.30 1.08 28.71
N ILE A 294 -6.60 -0.17 28.35
CA ILE A 294 -7.04 -1.23 29.25
C ILE A 294 -6.00 -2.33 29.20
N GLU A 295 -5.65 -2.97 30.33
CA GLU A 295 -4.80 -4.17 30.31
C GLU A 295 -5.48 -5.25 29.44
N SER A 296 -5.03 -5.31 28.20
CA SER A 296 -5.55 -6.17 27.13
C SER A 296 -4.44 -7.13 26.74
N ASN A 297 -4.82 -8.38 26.48
CA ASN A 297 -3.90 -9.36 25.89
C ASN A 297 -3.79 -9.19 24.37
N LEU A 298 -4.35 -8.12 23.79
CA LEU A 298 -4.27 -7.80 22.36
C LEU A 298 -3.20 -6.75 22.09
N ASP A 299 -2.49 -6.89 20.98
CA ASP A 299 -1.59 -5.87 20.45
C ASP A 299 -2.41 -4.65 19.98
N HIS A 300 -1.93 -3.44 20.25
CA HIS A 300 -2.57 -2.18 19.86
C HIS A 300 -1.85 -1.45 18.72
N ASN A 301 -0.70 -1.97 18.30
CA ASN A 301 0.14 -1.39 17.25
C ASN A 301 0.15 -2.22 15.97
N MET A 302 -0.19 -3.50 16.03
CA MET A 302 -0.30 -4.38 14.86
C MET A 302 -1.60 -5.14 14.88
N PHE A 303 -2.29 -5.23 13.74
CA PHE A 303 -3.56 -5.93 13.63
C PHE A 303 -3.85 -6.39 12.20
N ILE A 304 -4.80 -7.31 12.07
CA ILE A 304 -5.26 -7.83 10.78
C ILE A 304 -6.73 -7.46 10.60
N VAL A 305 -7.09 -7.00 9.40
CA VAL A 305 -8.47 -6.73 9.00
C VAL A 305 -8.88 -7.68 7.89
N LEU A 306 -10.01 -8.35 8.12
CA LEU A 306 -10.70 -9.21 7.16
C LEU A 306 -11.91 -8.45 6.64
N ASP A 307 -11.80 -7.96 5.41
CA ASP A 307 -12.73 -7.01 4.80
C ASP A 307 -13.49 -7.62 3.61
N GLU A 308 -14.20 -6.79 2.85
CA GLU A 308 -15.03 -7.24 1.73
C GLU A 308 -14.24 -7.91 0.58
N TYR A 309 -12.94 -7.65 0.48
CA TYR A 309 -12.06 -8.27 -0.52
C TYR A 309 -11.54 -9.63 -0.06
N THR A 310 -11.58 -9.94 1.24
CA THR A 310 -11.00 -11.17 1.79
C THR A 310 -11.56 -12.45 1.19
N GLU A 311 -12.89 -12.55 1.03
CA GLU A 311 -13.50 -13.75 0.45
C GLU A 311 -13.15 -13.90 -1.04
N LYS A 312 -13.27 -12.80 -1.79
CA LYS A 312 -13.17 -12.81 -3.25
C LYS A 312 -11.72 -12.95 -3.72
N ASP A 313 -10.82 -12.19 -3.13
CA ASP A 313 -9.44 -12.05 -3.60
C ASP A 313 -8.46 -12.86 -2.75
N ARG A 314 -8.95 -13.50 -1.67
CA ARG A 314 -8.15 -14.37 -0.79
C ARG A 314 -6.95 -13.63 -0.18
N THR A 315 -7.21 -12.40 0.24
CA THR A 315 -6.23 -11.50 0.86
C THR A 315 -6.75 -10.93 2.18
N VAL A 316 -5.86 -10.42 3.03
CA VAL A 316 -6.21 -9.68 4.25
C VAL A 316 -5.45 -8.36 4.27
N ILE A 317 -5.91 -7.40 5.07
CA ILE A 317 -5.11 -6.21 5.37
C ILE A 317 -4.32 -6.50 6.62
N VAL A 318 -3.01 -6.35 6.55
CA VAL A 318 -2.13 -6.27 7.71
C VAL A 318 -1.87 -4.78 7.95
N ALA A 319 -1.97 -4.37 9.20
CA ALA A 319 -1.85 -2.97 9.59
C ALA A 319 -0.84 -2.83 10.72
N THR A 320 -0.03 -1.79 10.65
CA THR A 320 0.85 -1.36 11.74
C THR A 320 0.75 0.14 11.95
N ASN A 321 0.87 0.58 13.19
CA ASN A 321 1.16 1.97 13.54
C ASN A 321 2.47 2.07 14.33
N ALA A 322 3.24 0.98 14.42
CA ALA A 322 4.47 0.91 15.20
C ALA A 322 5.67 1.57 14.51
N GLU A 323 5.51 1.96 13.25
CA GLU A 323 6.56 2.53 12.39
C GLU A 323 6.26 4.02 12.08
N GLN A 324 7.25 4.75 11.56
CA GLN A 324 7.09 6.08 10.96
C GLN A 324 6.29 7.08 11.84
N ASP A 325 6.79 7.36 13.04
CA ASP A 325 6.19 8.30 14.01
C ASP A 325 4.75 7.99 14.44
N GLY A 326 4.31 6.74 14.31
CA GLY A 326 2.95 6.33 14.69
C GLY A 326 1.97 6.31 13.51
N GLN A 327 2.41 6.63 12.29
CA GLN A 327 1.53 6.63 11.13
C GLN A 327 0.97 5.21 10.90
N LEU A 328 -0.33 5.13 10.61
CA LEU A 328 -0.94 3.88 10.16
C LEU A 328 -0.42 3.53 8.78
N LEU A 329 0.28 2.39 8.68
CA LEU A 329 0.72 1.79 7.43
C LEU A 329 -0.12 0.54 7.17
N LEU A 330 -0.66 0.44 5.96
CA LEU A 330 -1.48 -0.67 5.52
C LEU A 330 -0.78 -1.45 4.42
N MET A 331 -1.05 -2.75 4.46
CA MET A 331 -0.44 -3.76 3.63
C MET A 331 -1.51 -4.76 3.24
N ARG A 332 -1.65 -5.07 1.94
CA ARG A 332 -2.51 -6.16 1.49
C ARG A 332 -1.67 -7.41 1.36
N CYS A 333 -1.99 -8.48 2.09
CA CYS A 333 -1.28 -9.75 2.01
C CYS A 333 -2.15 -10.86 1.47
N SER A 334 -1.53 -11.82 0.79
CA SER A 334 -2.11 -13.16 0.68
C SER A 334 -2.32 -13.77 2.08
N PHE A 335 -3.15 -14.81 2.19
CA PHE A 335 -3.35 -15.50 3.47
C PHE A 335 -2.05 -16.08 4.04
N GLU A 336 -1.20 -16.64 3.19
CA GLU A 336 0.07 -17.28 3.58
C GLU A 336 1.08 -16.24 4.08
N SER A 337 1.12 -15.07 3.44
CA SER A 337 2.09 -14.01 3.76
C SER A 337 1.68 -13.14 4.94
N ALA A 338 0.41 -13.18 5.39
CA ALA A 338 -0.14 -12.24 6.37
C ALA A 338 0.64 -12.20 7.70
N LEU A 339 0.97 -13.36 8.27
CA LEU A 339 1.76 -13.41 9.51
C LEU A 339 3.25 -13.21 9.26
N LEU A 340 3.78 -13.69 8.13
CA LEU A 340 5.19 -13.50 7.77
C LEU A 340 5.53 -12.01 7.67
N SER A 341 4.65 -11.21 7.09
CA SER A 341 4.87 -9.77 6.97
C SER A 341 4.90 -9.02 8.29
N LEU A 342 4.27 -9.57 9.35
CA LEU A 342 4.35 -9.02 10.71
C LEU A 342 5.68 -9.38 11.40
N VAL A 343 6.22 -10.58 11.15
CA VAL A 343 7.47 -11.07 11.76
C VAL A 343 8.71 -10.60 10.99
N ALA A 344 8.61 -10.40 9.67
CA ALA A 344 9.71 -9.87 8.87
C ALA A 344 10.21 -8.51 9.37
N ILE A 345 9.32 -7.70 9.98
CA ILE A 345 9.66 -6.42 10.63
C ILE A 345 10.65 -6.64 11.79
N SER A 346 10.51 -7.72 12.56
CA SER A 346 11.39 -8.00 13.70
C SER A 346 12.70 -8.69 13.30
N ASP A 347 12.69 -9.47 12.22
CA ASP A 347 13.77 -10.43 11.92
C ASP A 347 14.60 -10.10 10.67
N THR A 348 14.05 -9.36 9.70
CA THR A 348 14.71 -9.08 8.41
C THR A 348 15.13 -7.63 8.19
N CYS A 349 14.81 -6.74 9.13
CA CYS A 349 14.96 -5.29 9.01
C CYS A 349 14.18 -4.67 7.82
N LEU A 350 13.29 -5.42 7.16
CA LEU A 350 12.41 -4.88 6.12
C LEU A 350 11.22 -4.18 6.77
N THR A 351 11.11 -2.87 6.55
CA THR A 351 9.97 -2.07 6.99
C THR A 351 8.70 -2.45 6.24
N ILE A 352 7.52 -2.18 6.81
CA ILE A 352 6.24 -2.35 6.09
C ILE A 352 6.22 -1.50 4.82
N ASP A 353 6.91 -0.36 4.83
CA ASP A 353 7.06 0.48 3.66
C ASP A 353 7.80 -0.20 2.52
N SER A 354 8.97 -0.79 2.78
CA SER A 354 9.73 -1.54 1.77
C SER A 354 8.96 -2.76 1.27
N GLN A 355 8.36 -3.57 2.16
CA GLN A 355 7.60 -4.76 1.75
C GLN A 355 6.48 -4.43 0.76
N CYS A 356 5.75 -3.34 1.00
CA CYS A 356 4.68 -2.95 0.09
C CYS A 356 5.19 -2.22 -1.14
N ASN A 357 6.32 -1.51 -1.07
CA ASN A 357 6.92 -0.94 -2.28
C ASN A 357 7.38 -2.04 -3.23
N ASN A 358 7.97 -3.11 -2.70
CA ASN A 358 8.29 -4.33 -3.46
C ASN A 358 7.03 -4.96 -4.05
N ALA A 359 5.95 -5.10 -3.27
CA ALA A 359 4.68 -5.63 -3.78
C ALA A 359 4.06 -4.77 -4.90
N ASN A 360 4.32 -3.47 -4.95
CA ASN A 360 3.89 -2.60 -6.05
C ASN A 360 4.82 -2.71 -7.27
N THR A 361 6.13 -2.79 -7.03
CA THR A 361 7.16 -2.82 -8.07
C THR A 361 7.17 -4.16 -8.81
N ASP A 362 7.13 -5.25 -8.06
CA ASP A 362 7.24 -6.62 -8.57
C ASP A 362 5.88 -7.31 -8.73
N GLY A 363 4.80 -6.66 -8.29
CA GLY A 363 3.51 -7.29 -8.03
C GLY A 363 2.28 -6.48 -8.41
N ASP A 364 1.13 -7.04 -8.05
CA ASP A 364 -0.21 -6.45 -8.18
C ASP A 364 -0.58 -5.53 -7.00
N GLY A 365 0.39 -5.16 -6.16
CA GLY A 365 0.17 -4.44 -4.91
C GLY A 365 -0.26 -5.33 -3.73
N VAL A 366 -0.21 -6.66 -3.89
CA VAL A 366 -0.41 -7.64 -2.82
C VAL A 366 0.91 -8.31 -2.46
N VAL A 367 1.25 -8.31 -1.18
CA VAL A 367 2.41 -9.03 -0.65
C VAL A 367 2.15 -10.54 -0.74
N ARG A 368 3.04 -11.22 -1.45
CA ARG A 368 3.04 -12.67 -1.68
C ARG A 368 4.43 -13.22 -1.40
N THR A 369 4.47 -14.46 -0.94
CA THR A 369 5.68 -15.22 -0.61
C THR A 369 5.89 -16.35 -1.59
#